data_AF-A0A554VRG8-F1
#
_entry.id   AF-A0A554VRG8-F1
#
_cell.length_a   1.000
_cell.length_b   1.000
_cell.length_c   1.000
_cell.angle_alpha   90.00
_cell.angle_beta   90.00
_cell.angle_gamma   90.00
#
_symmetry.space_group_name_H-M   'P 1'
#
loop_
_entity.id
_entity.type
_entity.pdbx_description
1 polymer ?
#
loop_
_entity_poly.entity_id
_entity_poly.type
_entity_poly.pdbx_seq_one_letter_code
_entity_poly.pdbx_strand_id
1 'polypeptide(L)'
;MEIKIHKTLKPYHWMLSIITIPIFGLFTAFYGWIFYATISGQNGIWGNMYSYYDLTKEQYGFSRLIIPLILIGLMIFQLKYLIEKNANQMNKTLLVSLIFIVLWIIGEFYLQTKFIGKG
;
A
#
# COMPACT_ATOMS: atom_id res chain seq x y z
N MET A 1 33.04 19.72 2.52
CA MET A 1 31.91 20.67 2.58
C MET A 1 30.92 20.24 1.51
N GLU A 2 29.92 19.42 1.86
CA GLU A 2 28.90 18.99 0.89
C GLU A 2 27.98 20.16 0.58
N ILE A 3 27.94 20.56 -0.69
CA ILE A 3 26.98 21.53 -1.19
C ILE A 3 25.61 20.87 -1.11
N LYS A 4 24.88 21.07 0.00
CA LYS A 4 23.45 20.77 0.08
C LYS A 4 22.72 21.70 -0.90
N ILE A 5 22.64 21.27 -2.15
CA ILE A 5 21.70 21.86 -3.10
C ILE A 5 20.31 21.54 -2.55
N HIS A 6 19.74 22.49 -1.80
CA HIS A 6 18.35 22.45 -1.40
C HIS A 6 17.50 22.54 -2.66
N LYS A 7 17.28 21.40 -3.33
CA LYS A 7 16.26 21.28 -4.36
C LYS A 7 14.94 21.56 -3.66
N THR A 8 14.36 22.70 -3.98
CA THR A 8 13.04 23.10 -3.49
C THR A 8 11.97 22.15 -4.02
N LEU A 9 10.89 21.98 -3.25
CA LEU A 9 9.74 21.21 -3.72
C LEU A 9 9.16 21.88 -4.97
N LYS A 10 9.14 21.13 -6.07
CA LYS A 10 8.39 21.53 -7.27
C LYS A 10 6.88 21.27 -7.08
N PRO A 11 5.99 22.00 -7.78
CA PRO A 11 4.54 21.84 -7.65
C PRO A 11 4.04 20.41 -7.85
N TYR A 12 4.69 19.62 -8.71
CA TYR A 12 4.30 18.22 -8.93
C TYR A 12 4.41 17.36 -7.67
N HIS A 13 5.35 17.64 -6.74
CA HIS A 13 5.48 16.84 -5.51
C HIS A 13 4.25 17.03 -4.61
N TRP A 14 3.74 18.26 -4.56
CA TRP A 14 2.52 18.60 -3.83
C TRP A 14 1.30 17.94 -4.47
N MET A 15 1.13 18.12 -5.79
CA MET A 15 0.02 17.55 -6.53
C MET A 15 -0.02 16.02 -6.41
N LEU A 16 1.13 15.35 -6.61
CA LEU A 16 1.22 13.91 -6.47
C LEU A 16 0.86 13.46 -5.05
N SER A 17 1.37 14.12 -4.02
CA SER A 17 1.09 13.71 -2.63
C SER A 17 -0.36 13.93 -2.23
N ILE A 18 -0.98 15.03 -2.67
CA ILE A 18 -2.41 15.30 -2.46
C ILE A 18 -3.28 14.20 -3.09
N ILE A 19 -2.83 13.58 -4.18
CA ILE A 19 -3.55 12.49 -4.85
C ILE A 19 -3.21 11.14 -4.21
N THR A 20 -1.92 10.85 -3.99
CA THR A 20 -1.47 9.53 -3.54
C THR A 20 -1.86 9.24 -2.11
N ILE A 21 -1.82 10.23 -1.21
CA ILE A 21 -2.13 10.02 0.21
C ILE A 21 -3.60 9.57 0.39
N PRO A 22 -4.63 10.25 -0.15
CA PRO A 22 -6.01 9.78 -0.07
C PRO A 22 -6.21 8.39 -0.69
N ILE A 23 -5.61 8.14 -1.85
CA ILE A 23 -5.69 6.82 -2.51
C ILE A 23 -5.10 5.73 -1.60
N PHE A 24 -3.91 5.97 -1.05
CA PHE A 24 -3.26 5.03 -0.14
C PHE A 24 -4.08 4.86 1.15
N GLY A 25 -4.73 5.90 1.64
CA GLY A 25 -5.65 5.84 2.77
C GLY A 25 -6.85 4.92 2.50
N LEU A 26 -7.48 5.04 1.33
CA LEU A 26 -8.58 4.17 0.91
C LEU A 26 -8.14 2.70 0.81
N PHE A 27 -7.01 2.44 0.16
CA PHE A 27 -6.47 1.08 0.07
C PHE A 27 -6.05 0.51 1.42
N THR A 28 -5.52 1.35 2.31
CA THR A 28 -5.18 0.96 3.68
C THR A 28 -6.42 0.49 4.44
N ALA A 29 -7.51 1.27 4.39
CA ALA A 29 -8.77 0.90 5.03
C ALA A 29 -9.37 -0.37 4.43
N PHE A 30 -9.36 -0.48 3.10
CA PHE A 30 -9.89 -1.63 2.37
C PHE A 30 -9.15 -2.93 2.72
N TYR A 31 -7.82 -2.94 2.65
CA TYR A 31 -7.04 -4.13 2.98
C TYR A 31 -7.00 -4.43 4.48
N GLY A 32 -7.03 -3.40 5.33
CA GLY A 32 -7.19 -3.56 6.77
C GLY A 32 -8.53 -4.24 7.11
N TRP A 33 -9.61 -3.86 6.42
CA TRP A 33 -10.90 -4.51 6.56
C TRP A 33 -10.87 -5.97 6.11
N ILE A 34 -10.23 -6.29 4.98
CA ILE A 34 -10.08 -7.68 4.51
C ILE A 34 -9.36 -8.53 5.55
N PHE A 35 -8.26 -8.03 6.12
CA PHE A 35 -7.53 -8.72 7.18
C PHE A 35 -8.43 -8.97 8.41
N TYR A 36 -9.08 -7.91 8.90
CA TYR A 36 -9.96 -7.99 10.07
C TYR A 36 -11.09 -9.00 9.84
N ALA A 37 -11.81 -8.89 8.73
CA ALA A 37 -12.89 -9.79 8.38
C ALA A 37 -12.40 -11.25 8.28
N THR A 38 -11.25 -11.47 7.65
CA THR A 38 -10.62 -12.80 7.54
C THR A 38 -10.37 -13.37 8.93
N ILE A 39 -9.62 -12.69 9.79
CA ILE A 39 -9.21 -13.22 11.11
C ILE A 39 -10.41 -13.38 12.05
N SER A 40 -11.33 -12.43 12.07
CA SER A 40 -12.53 -12.47 12.90
C SER A 40 -13.63 -13.40 12.36
N GLY A 41 -13.45 -14.00 11.18
CA GLY A 41 -14.45 -14.88 10.57
C GLY A 41 -15.74 -14.14 10.15
N GLN A 42 -15.66 -12.82 9.97
CA GLN A 42 -16.77 -12.02 9.45
C GLN A 42 -16.77 -12.07 7.91
N ASN A 43 -17.94 -11.89 7.32
CA ASN A 43 -18.04 -11.73 5.88
C ASN A 43 -17.47 -10.36 5.47
N GLY A 44 -16.54 -10.38 4.51
CA GLY A 44 -16.07 -9.16 3.87
C GLY A 44 -17.11 -8.58 2.91
N ILE A 45 -16.75 -7.49 2.25
CA ILE A 45 -17.59 -6.83 1.20
C ILE A 45 -17.98 -7.82 0.10
N TRP A 46 -17.13 -8.80 -0.16
CA TRP A 46 -17.31 -9.84 -1.18
C TRP A 46 -17.45 -11.24 -0.57
N GLY A 47 -17.95 -11.32 0.66
CA GLY A 47 -18.04 -12.57 1.40
C GLY A 47 -16.69 -13.06 1.92
N ASN A 48 -16.60 -14.36 2.19
CA ASN A 48 -15.42 -14.98 2.76
C ASN A 48 -14.34 -15.24 1.70
N MET A 49 -13.57 -14.21 1.35
CA MET A 49 -12.60 -14.29 0.25
C MET A 49 -11.50 -15.36 0.44
N TYR A 50 -11.10 -15.70 1.67
CA TYR A 50 -10.03 -16.70 1.86
C TYR A 50 -10.42 -18.09 1.37
N SER A 51 -11.73 -18.45 1.41
CA SER A 51 -12.18 -19.79 1.02
C SER A 51 -11.98 -20.10 -0.46
N TYR A 52 -11.78 -19.06 -1.27
CA TYR A 52 -11.54 -19.18 -2.70
C TYR A 52 -10.06 -19.38 -3.07
N TYR A 53 -9.15 -19.36 -2.09
CA TYR A 53 -7.72 -19.53 -2.30
C TYR A 53 -7.20 -20.78 -1.59
N ASP A 54 -6.18 -21.42 -2.18
CA ASP A 54 -5.44 -22.53 -1.56
C ASP A 54 -4.42 -22.01 -0.53
N LEU A 55 -4.93 -21.35 0.52
CA LEU A 55 -4.14 -20.73 1.59
C LEU A 55 -4.83 -20.96 2.94
N THR A 56 -4.05 -21.04 4.02
CA THR A 56 -4.65 -20.98 5.36
C THR A 56 -5.21 -19.59 5.64
N LYS A 57 -6.15 -19.52 6.58
CA LYS A 57 -6.78 -18.27 7.03
C LYS A 57 -5.74 -17.23 7.45
N GLU A 58 -4.71 -17.65 8.18
CA GLU A 58 -3.61 -16.79 8.65
C GLU A 58 -2.73 -16.34 7.48
N GLN A 59 -2.38 -17.25 6.56
CA GLN A 59 -1.58 -16.90 5.38
C GLN A 59 -2.29 -15.86 4.50
N TYR A 60 -3.59 -16.07 4.24
CA TYR A 60 -4.39 -15.10 3.51
C TYR A 60 -4.51 -13.77 4.29
N GLY A 61 -4.83 -13.82 5.59
CA GLY A 61 -4.93 -12.63 6.42
C GLY A 61 -3.64 -11.81 6.44
N PHE A 62 -2.51 -12.41 6.79
CA PHE A 62 -1.24 -11.70 6.92
C PHE A 62 -0.74 -11.15 5.58
N SER A 63 -0.96 -11.85 4.46
CA SER A 63 -0.62 -11.29 3.15
C SER A 63 -1.40 -10.01 2.83
N ARG A 64 -2.66 -9.93 3.26
CA ARG A 64 -3.50 -8.72 3.15
C ARG A 64 -3.13 -7.63 4.16
N LEU A 65 -2.59 -7.97 5.33
CA LEU A 65 -2.13 -7.01 6.34
C LEU A 65 -0.82 -6.30 5.95
N ILE A 66 0.06 -6.94 5.19
CA ILE A 66 1.35 -6.34 4.78
C ILE A 66 1.13 -5.08 3.94
N ILE A 67 0.12 -5.09 3.06
CA ILE A 67 -0.21 -3.95 2.18
C ILE A 67 -0.50 -2.66 2.98
N PRO A 68 -1.48 -2.62 3.90
CA PRO A 68 -1.80 -1.41 4.65
C PRO A 68 -0.63 -0.93 5.52
N LEU A 69 0.17 -1.82 6.09
CA LEU A 69 1.36 -1.42 6.87
C LEU A 69 2.38 -0.67 6.00
N ILE A 70 2.65 -1.16 4.80
CA ILE A 70 3.56 -0.49 3.85
C ILE A 70 2.96 0.85 3.39
N LEU A 71 1.67 0.88 3.04
CA LEU A 71 0.99 2.11 2.60
C LEU A 71 1.00 3.19 3.69
N ILE A 72 0.74 2.83 4.96
CA ILE A 72 0.84 3.76 6.10
C ILE A 72 2.25 4.32 6.20
N GLY A 73 3.28 3.47 6.12
CA GLY A 73 4.67 3.90 6.14
C GLY A 73 4.98 4.90 5.02
N LEU A 74 4.57 4.60 3.79
CA LEU A 74 4.76 5.48 2.62
C LEU A 74 4.03 6.82 2.79
N MET A 75 2.79 6.82 3.30
CA MET A 75 2.05 8.05 3.58
C MET A 75 2.75 8.91 4.62
N ILE A 76 3.23 8.32 5.72
CA ILE A 76 3.97 9.03 6.78
C ILE A 76 5.25 9.65 6.21
N PHE A 77 6.01 8.91 5.41
CA PHE A 77 7.22 9.45 4.78
C PHE A 77 6.92 10.58 3.79
N GLN A 78 5.88 10.45 2.96
CA GLN A 78 5.45 11.53 2.06
C GLN A 78 5.06 12.79 2.84
N LEU A 79 4.25 12.68 3.89
CA LEU A 79 3.87 13.79 4.75
C LEU A 79 5.08 14.45 5.41
N LYS A 80 5.98 13.64 5.98
CA LYS A 80 7.21 14.12 6.61
C LYS A 80 8.05 14.94 5.63
N TYR A 81 8.30 14.41 4.43
CA TYR A 81 9.16 15.10 3.45
C TYR A 81 8.48 16.28 2.75
N LEU A 82 7.14 16.33 2.71
CA LEU A 82 6.40 17.56 2.37
C LEU A 82 6.68 18.66 3.39
N ILE A 83 6.53 18.35 4.68
CA ILE A 83 6.70 19.32 5.78
C ILE A 83 8.15 19.80 5.84
N GLU A 84 9.12 18.89 5.73
CA GLU A 84 10.56 19.19 5.71
C GLU A 84 11.02 19.89 4.42
N LYS A 85 10.15 20.00 3.41
CA LYS A 85 10.46 20.52 2.07
C LYS A 85 11.66 19.83 1.42
N ASN A 86 11.84 18.53 1.68
CA ASN A 86 12.98 17.75 1.22
C ASN A 86 12.69 17.06 -0.12
N ALA A 87 12.94 17.74 -1.23
CA ALA A 87 12.61 17.22 -2.56
C ALA A 87 13.36 15.93 -2.92
N ASN A 88 14.60 15.73 -2.42
CA ASN A 88 15.36 14.54 -2.74
C ASN A 88 14.74 13.29 -2.10
N GLN A 89 14.44 13.35 -0.80
CA GLN A 89 13.78 12.25 -0.11
C GLN A 89 12.34 12.04 -0.58
N MET A 90 11.65 13.12 -0.95
CA MET A 90 10.32 13.02 -1.55
C MET A 90 10.36 12.25 -2.88
N ASN A 91 11.28 12.58 -3.79
CA ASN A 91 11.42 11.86 -5.06
C ASN A 91 11.73 10.36 -4.83
N LYS A 92 12.60 10.05 -3.86
CA LYS A 92 12.88 8.65 -3.48
C LYS A 92 11.62 7.95 -2.97
N THR A 93 10.85 8.60 -2.10
CA THR A 93 9.61 8.04 -1.55
C THR A 93 8.58 7.78 -2.66
N LEU A 94 8.40 8.74 -3.59
CA LEU A 94 7.52 8.56 -4.76
C LEU A 94 7.99 7.42 -5.66
N LEU A 95 9.29 7.26 -5.88
CA LEU A 95 9.85 6.15 -6.64
C LEU A 95 9.62 4.80 -5.95
N VAL A 96 9.84 4.72 -4.64
CA VAL A 96 9.56 3.51 -3.83
C VAL A 96 8.08 3.18 -3.89
N SER A 97 7.18 4.16 -3.80
CA SER A 97 5.74 3.96 -3.97
C SER A 97 5.42 3.33 -5.33
N LEU A 98 6.04 3.81 -6.41
CA LEU A 98 5.81 3.27 -7.76
C LEU A 98 6.31 1.83 -7.90
N ILE A 99 7.52 1.54 -7.38
CA ILE A 99 8.07 0.18 -7.36
C ILE A 99 7.17 -0.75 -6.55
N PHE A 100 6.70 -0.31 -5.39
CA PHE A 100 5.79 -1.07 -4.55
C PHE A 100 4.47 -1.40 -5.27
N ILE A 101 3.87 -0.44 -5.98
CA ILE A 101 2.65 -0.69 -6.76
C ILE A 101 2.87 -1.79 -7.80
N VAL A 102 3.98 -1.76 -8.54
CA VAL A 102 4.31 -2.78 -9.54
C VAL A 102 4.48 -4.16 -8.89
N LEU A 103 5.26 -4.23 -7.80
CA LEU A 103 5.47 -5.49 -7.06
C LEU A 103 4.16 -6.03 -6.49
N TRP A 104 3.31 -5.14 -5.97
CA TRP A 104 2.01 -5.51 -5.43
C TRP A 104 1.09 -6.09 -6.51
N ILE A 105 1.00 -5.47 -7.69
CA ILE A 105 0.24 -6.00 -8.84
C ILE A 105 0.73 -7.40 -9.23
N ILE A 106 2.05 -7.61 -9.29
CA ILE A 106 2.64 -8.93 -9.57
C ILE A 106 2.24 -9.94 -8.48
N GLY A 107 2.27 -9.53 -7.22
CA GLY A 107 1.82 -10.33 -6.08
C GLY A 107 0.35 -10.73 -6.17
N GLU A 108 -0.54 -9.82 -6.60
CA GLU A 108 -1.96 -10.13 -6.83
C GLU A 108 -2.13 -11.15 -7.96
N PHE A 109 -1.40 -11.00 -9.07
CA PHE A 109 -1.44 -12.00 -10.15
C PHE A 109 -0.98 -13.37 -9.66
N TYR A 110 0.08 -13.42 -8.85
CA TYR A 110 0.51 -14.67 -8.24
C TYR A 110 -0.57 -15.27 -7.34
N LEU A 111 -1.21 -14.47 -6.48
CA LEU A 111 -2.32 -14.95 -5.64
C LEU A 111 -3.48 -15.49 -6.49
N GLN A 112 -3.81 -14.84 -7.61
CA GLN A 112 -4.84 -15.33 -8.53
C GLN A 112 -4.51 -16.71 -9.12
N THR A 113 -3.23 -17.07 -9.29
CA THR A 113 -2.88 -18.45 -9.70
C THR A 113 -3.20 -19.51 -8.64
N LYS A 114 -3.36 -19.10 -7.38
CA LYS A 114 -3.76 -19.95 -6.25
C LYS A 114 -5.27 -19.95 -6.02
N PHE A 115 -6.03 -19.30 -6.89
CA PHE A 115 -7.49 -19.30 -6.84
C PHE A 115 -8.02 -20.69 -7.20
N ILE A 116 -8.80 -21.28 -6.31
CA ILE A 116 -9.40 -22.61 -6.47
C ILE A 116 -10.89 -22.57 -6.80
N GLY A 117 -11.49 -21.37 -6.83
CA GLY A 117 -12.86 -21.17 -7.31
C GLY A 117 -13.95 -21.88 -6.52
N LYS A 118 -13.68 -22.31 -5.28
CA LYS A 118 -14.66 -22.98 -4.44
C LYS A 118 -15.68 -21.97 -3.90
N GLY A 119 -16.75 -21.80 -4.67
CA GLY A 119 -18.05 -21.26 -4.27
C GLY A 119 -19.13 -22.27 -4.63
#